data_AF-A0A4Z0KJM4-F1
#
_entry.id   AF-A0A4Z0KJM4-F1
#
_cell.length_a   1.000
_cell.length_b   1.000
_cell.length_c   1.000
_cell.angle_alpha   90.00
_cell.angle_beta   90.00
_cell.angle_gamma   90.00
#
_symmetry.space_group_name_H-M   'P 1'
#
loop_
_entity.id
_entity.type
_entity.pdbx_description
1 polymer ?
#
loop_
_entity_poly.entity_id
_entity_poly.type
_entity_poly.pdbx_seq_one_letter_code
_entity_poly.pdbx_strand_id
1 'polypeptide(L)'
;MTNPLLTSFSLPPFSAIKPEHVVPAVTKALADCRAAVEGVVAHGAPYSWENLCQPLAEADDVLGRIFSPISHLNSVKNSPELR
;
A
#
# COMPACT_ATOMS: atom_id res chain seq x y z
N MET A 1 -13.49 -13.61 3.81
CA MET A 1 -13.35 -12.47 4.73
C MET A 1 -12.63 -11.35 4.00
N THR A 2 -13.14 -10.13 4.07
CA THR A 2 -12.59 -8.97 3.33
C THR A 2 -11.47 -8.32 4.14
N ASN A 3 -10.30 -8.09 3.54
CA ASN A 3 -9.20 -7.36 4.20
C ASN A 3 -9.48 -5.84 4.15
N PRO A 4 -9.68 -5.16 5.29
CA PRO A 4 -10.06 -3.74 5.32
C PRO A 4 -8.95 -2.81 4.81
N LEU A 5 -7.69 -3.26 4.81
CA LEU A 5 -6.57 -2.50 4.25
C LEU A 5 -6.58 -2.50 2.72
N LEU A 6 -7.21 -3.48 2.09
CA LEU A 6 -7.29 -3.63 0.62
C LEU A 6 -8.61 -3.08 0.05
N THR A 7 -9.44 -2.46 0.87
CA THR A 7 -10.69 -1.80 0.45
C THR A 7 -10.52 -0.29 0.42
N SER A 8 -11.25 0.39 -0.45
CA SER A 8 -11.28 1.86 -0.45
C SER A 8 -11.92 2.38 0.85
N PHE A 9 -11.29 3.39 1.46
CA PHE A 9 -11.79 4.07 2.65
C PHE A 9 -11.41 5.55 2.61
N SER A 10 -12.28 6.42 3.11
CA SER A 10 -11.97 7.86 3.26
C SER A 10 -11.12 8.13 4.50
N LEU A 11 -11.35 7.37 5.58
CA LEU A 11 -10.57 7.38 6.81
C LEU A 11 -10.10 5.96 7.13
N PRO A 12 -8.89 5.78 7.71
CA PRO A 12 -8.40 4.46 8.04
C PRO A 12 -9.36 3.69 8.96
N PRO A 13 -9.76 2.45 8.61
CA PRO A 13 -10.73 1.66 9.36
C PRO A 13 -10.07 0.99 10.58
N PHE A 14 -9.48 1.77 11.48
CA PHE A 14 -8.65 1.28 12.60
C PHE A 14 -9.30 0.19 13.46
N SER A 15 -10.62 0.28 13.69
CA SER A 15 -11.37 -0.70 14.49
C SER A 15 -11.50 -2.07 13.82
N ALA A 16 -11.36 -2.14 12.50
CA ALA A 16 -11.47 -3.37 11.71
C ALA A 16 -10.11 -4.00 11.39
N ILE A 17 -9.01 -3.25 11.54
CA ILE A 17 -7.66 -3.77 11.29
C ILE A 17 -7.29 -4.76 12.41
N LYS A 18 -6.80 -5.93 11.99
CA LYS A 18 -6.30 -7.00 12.87
C LYS A 18 -4.93 -7.45 12.40
N PRO A 19 -4.08 -8.03 13.27
CA PRO A 19 -2.73 -8.48 12.89
C PRO A 19 -2.72 -9.41 11.67
N GLU A 20 -3.69 -10.32 11.55
CA GLU A 20 -3.80 -11.24 10.41
C GLU A 20 -4.06 -10.56 9.06
N HIS A 21 -4.47 -9.29 9.06
CA HIS A 21 -4.68 -8.50 7.83
C HIS A 21 -3.38 -7.89 7.30
N VAL A 22 -2.36 -7.71 8.14
CA VAL A 22 -1.16 -6.92 7.85
C VAL A 22 -0.32 -7.56 6.75
N VAL A 23 0.16 -8.79 6.98
CA VAL A 23 1.05 -9.48 6.03
C VAL A 23 0.39 -9.63 4.65
N PRO A 24 -0.87 -10.12 4.52
CA PRO A 24 -1.50 -10.24 3.21
C PRO A 24 -1.67 -8.90 2.48
N ALA A 25 -1.99 -7.81 3.21
CA ALA A 25 -2.16 -6.50 2.60
C ALA A 25 -0.83 -5.92 2.10
N VAL A 26 0.21 -5.99 2.92
CA VAL A 26 1.55 -5.47 2.57
C VAL A 26 2.17 -6.29 1.43
N THR A 27 2.06 -7.62 1.46
CA THR A 27 2.56 -8.47 0.36
C THR A 27 1.87 -8.14 -0.96
N LYS A 28 0.54 -7.95 -0.96
CA LYS A 28 -0.20 -7.53 -2.15
C LYS A 28 0.25 -6.16 -2.65
N ALA A 29 0.35 -5.17 -1.75
CA ALA A 29 0.77 -3.82 -2.10
C ALA A 29 2.18 -3.80 -2.72
N LEU A 30 3.13 -4.51 -2.12
CA LEU A 30 4.50 -4.60 -2.64
C LEU A 30 4.56 -5.28 -4.01
N ALA A 31 3.75 -6.33 -4.24
CA ALA A 31 3.65 -6.97 -5.55
C ALA A 31 3.09 -5.99 -6.61
N ASP A 32 2.07 -5.21 -6.24
CA ASP A 32 1.47 -4.21 -7.13
C ASP A 32 2.45 -3.08 -7.46
N CYS A 33 3.20 -2.56 -6.46
CA CYS A 33 4.23 -1.56 -6.69
C CYS A 33 5.33 -2.07 -7.63
N ARG A 34 5.79 -3.31 -7.46
CA ARG A 34 6.79 -3.91 -8.36
C ARG A 34 6.26 -4.02 -9.79
N ALA A 35 5.03 -4.52 -9.95
CA ALA A 35 4.39 -4.62 -11.25
C ALA A 35 4.20 -3.24 -11.91
N ALA A 36 3.86 -2.20 -11.14
CA ALA A 36 3.74 -0.83 -11.64
C ALA A 36 5.09 -0.29 -12.13
N VAL A 37 6.16 -0.48 -11.36
CA VAL A 37 7.52 -0.09 -11.75
C VAL A 37 7.94 -0.82 -13.02
N GLU A 38 7.82 -2.15 -13.05
CA GLU A 38 8.17 -2.97 -14.22
C GLU A 38 7.38 -2.56 -15.46
N GLY A 39 6.08 -2.33 -15.32
CA GLY A 39 5.21 -1.86 -16.40
C GLY A 39 5.65 -0.51 -16.94
N VAL A 40 5.89 0.47 -16.07
CA VAL A 40 6.30 1.83 -16.45
C VAL A 40 7.65 1.82 -17.19
N VAL A 41 8.66 1.14 -16.65
CA VAL A 41 10.01 1.14 -17.26
C VAL A 41 10.09 0.34 -18.55
N ALA A 42 9.21 -0.66 -18.75
CA ALA A 42 9.18 -1.46 -19.97
C ALA A 42 8.78 -0.66 -21.22
N HIS A 43 8.10 0.49 -21.06
CA HIS A 43 7.73 1.36 -22.18
C HIS A 43 8.94 2.07 -22.82
N GLY A 44 10.01 2.30 -22.05
CA GLY A 44 11.19 3.01 -22.53
C GLY A 44 10.96 4.51 -22.78
N ALA A 45 12.03 5.21 -23.18
CA ALA A 45 11.99 6.65 -23.47
C ALA A 45 11.23 6.97 -24.79
N PRO A 46 10.67 8.19 -24.95
CA PRO A 46 10.77 9.34 -24.04
C PRO A 46 9.81 9.26 -22.84
N TYR A 47 10.31 9.66 -21.67
CA TYR A 47 9.50 9.76 -20.46
C TYR A 47 8.85 11.14 -20.33
N SER A 48 7.63 11.16 -19.81
CA SER A 48 6.85 12.34 -19.45
C SER A 48 6.34 12.20 -18.02
N TRP A 49 5.70 13.26 -17.53
CA TRP A 49 5.02 13.20 -16.24
C TRP A 49 3.97 12.09 -16.20
N GLU A 50 3.16 11.98 -17.26
CA GLU A 50 2.03 11.06 -17.36
C GLU A 50 2.46 9.60 -17.49
N ASN A 51 3.59 9.32 -18.16
CA ASN A 51 4.03 7.94 -18.42
C ASN A 51 5.07 7.40 -17.44
N LEU A 52 5.64 8.24 -16.58
CA LEU A 52 6.65 7.86 -15.58
C LEU A 52 6.28 8.32 -14.17
N CYS A 53 6.19 9.62 -13.94
CA CYS A 53 6.05 10.17 -12.59
C CYS A 53 4.69 9.88 -11.96
N GLN A 54 3.60 10.15 -12.69
CA GLN A 54 2.23 9.97 -12.23
C GLN A 54 1.92 8.51 -11.83
N PRO A 55 2.12 7.50 -12.69
CA PRO A 55 1.78 6.12 -12.32
C PRO A 55 2.61 5.59 -11.15
N LEU A 56 3.88 6.03 -11.01
CA LEU A 56 4.71 5.68 -9.86
C LEU A 56 4.23 6.36 -8.57
N ALA A 57 3.83 7.63 -8.63
CA ALA A 57 3.28 8.35 -7.49
C ALA A 57 1.94 7.77 -7.03
N GLU A 58 1.08 7.36 -7.97
CA GLU A 58 -0.19 6.69 -7.66
C GLU A 58 0.04 5.33 -6.97
N ALA A 59 1.00 4.53 -7.44
CA ALA A 59 1.36 3.27 -6.81
C ALA A 59 1.94 3.46 -5.39
N ASP A 60 2.76 4.50 -5.20
CA ASP A 60 3.31 4.86 -3.88
C ASP A 60 2.21 5.33 -2.91
N ASP A 61 1.24 6.14 -3.37
CA ASP A 61 0.09 6.57 -2.56
C ASP A 61 -0.74 5.37 -2.07
N VAL A 62 -1.00 4.38 -2.94
CA VAL A 62 -1.71 3.16 -2.53
C VAL A 62 -0.95 2.41 -1.43
N LEU A 63 0.38 2.24 -1.57
CA LEU A 63 1.21 1.62 -0.54
C LEU A 63 1.16 2.42 0.76
N GLY A 64 1.29 3.75 0.68
CA GLY A 64 1.21 4.65 1.82
C GLY A 64 -0.13 4.56 2.57
N ARG A 65 -1.24 4.50 1.84
CA ARG A 65 -2.60 4.34 2.41
C ARG A 65 -2.76 3.01 3.17
N ILE A 66 -2.07 1.96 2.74
CA ILE A 66 -2.08 0.65 3.41
C ILE A 66 -1.15 0.65 4.63
N PHE A 67 0.06 1.17 4.48
CA PHE A 67 1.11 1.05 5.50
C PHE A 67 0.99 2.09 6.63
N SER A 68 0.48 3.28 6.34
CA SER A 68 0.31 4.35 7.33
C SER A 68 -0.56 3.94 8.53
N PRO A 69 -1.74 3.31 8.35
CA PRO A 69 -2.55 2.82 9.47
C PRO A 69 -1.84 1.74 10.30
N ILE A 70 -1.07 0.86 9.66
CA ILE A 70 -0.30 -0.19 10.34
C ILE A 70 0.80 0.44 11.20
N SER A 71 1.57 1.37 10.62
CA SER A 71 2.62 2.10 11.33
C SER A 71 2.05 2.90 12.52
N HIS A 72 0.91 3.56 12.32
CA HIS A 72 0.20 4.25 13.40
C HIS A 72 -0.17 3.30 14.54
N LEU A 73 -0.82 2.16 14.24
CA LEU A 73 -1.18 1.16 15.25
C LEU A 73 0.05 0.60 15.97
N ASN A 74 1.14 0.34 15.25
CA ASN A 74 2.40 -0.08 15.86
C ASN A 74 2.93 0.98 16.85
N SER A 75 2.74 2.27 16.56
CA SER A 75 3.19 3.38 17.41
C SER A 75 2.29 3.65 18.61
N VAL A 76 0.96 3.53 18.49
CA VAL A 76 0.02 3.95 19.55
C VAL A 76 -0.69 2.78 20.24
N LYS A 77 -0.59 1.57 19.68
CA LYS A 77 -1.26 0.36 20.14
C LYS A 77 -0.43 -0.90 19.85
N ASN A 78 0.85 -0.86 20.23
CA ASN A 78 1.79 -1.96 20.01
C ASN A 78 1.32 -3.25 20.70
N SER A 79 1.52 -4.39 20.03
CA SER A 79 1.38 -5.72 20.61
C SER A 79 2.45 -6.66 20.01
N PRO A 80 2.75 -7.82 20.63
CA PRO A 80 3.69 -8.79 20.06
C PRO A 80 3.34 -9.23 18.63
N GLU A 81 2.06 -9.29 18.30
CA GLU A 81 1.54 -9.71 16.99
C GLU A 81 1.63 -8.59 15.93
N LEU A 82 1.78 -7.33 16.36
CA LEU A 82 1.94 -6.16 15.49
C LEU A 82 3.39 -5.68 15.35
N ARG A 83 4.33 -6.26 16.09
CA ARG A 83 5.76 -5.94 16.06
C ARG A 83 6.47 -6.69 14.94
#